data_AF-G3A4I9-F1
#
_entry.id   AF-G3A4I9-F1
#
_cell.length_a   1.000
_cell.length_b   1.000
_cell.length_c   1.000
_cell.angle_alpha   90.00
_cell.angle_beta   90.00
_cell.angle_gamma   90.00
#
_symmetry.space_group_name_H-M   'P 1'
#
loop_
_entity.id
_entity.type
_entity.pdbx_description
1 polymer ?
#
loop_
_entity_poly.entity_id
_entity_poly.type
_entity_poly.pdbx_seq_one_letter_code
_entity_poly.pdbx_strand_id
1 'polypeptide(L)'
;MNETIDFVRAWVAAHAEFLLTWLIAALVVIALAWIEIRRATRRAAIAMTEAVATTVAACVPEIAAAAQGAHGAAAPVTPVPGAGLSEALRDLGRAAAERMAWLRGVANLRMPDTALPPAAGNTPVHPLLYDAPRPLAEAYLAAERCFADHARALLAERRALQALEAAERDGRDELHRIERETSAIVVRFEQANVQSEQTEVQRFLIQKFNALGTRERELTAQQAALRQQLAERSDVLWLQSHHAAEAYVVALDPLLAMVRRELGHETASDETALWLSRARAGQGPLRAG
;
A
#
# COMPACT_ATOMS: atom_id res chain seq x y z
N MET A 1 50.03 -12.83 9.92
CA MET A 1 48.65 -12.65 9.42
C MET A 1 47.75 -12.35 10.62
N ASN A 2 47.76 -11.09 11.08
CA ASN A 2 46.85 -10.53 12.12
C ASN A 2 47.13 -9.05 12.46
N GLU A 3 48.15 -8.41 11.85
CA GLU A 3 48.51 -7.01 12.14
C GLU A 3 47.34 -6.03 12.00
N THR A 4 46.42 -6.25 11.05
CA THR A 4 45.23 -5.42 10.89
C THR A 4 44.26 -5.57 12.07
N ILE A 5 44.10 -6.78 12.60
CA ILE A 5 43.20 -7.05 13.73
C ILE A 5 43.80 -6.50 15.03
N ASP A 6 45.12 -6.63 15.20
CA ASP A 6 45.83 -6.11 16.37
C ASP A 6 45.87 -4.57 16.37
N PHE A 7 46.03 -3.96 15.18
CA PHE A 7 45.90 -2.51 14.99
C PHE A 7 44.48 -2.02 15.33
N VAL A 8 43.44 -2.68 14.82
CA VAL A 8 42.04 -2.30 15.11
C VAL A 8 41.74 -2.44 16.60
N ARG A 9 42.24 -3.49 17.28
CA ARG A 9 42.08 -3.63 18.73
C ARG A 9 42.74 -2.49 19.50
N ALA A 10 43.99 -2.16 19.17
CA ALA A 10 44.72 -1.08 19.84
C ALA A 10 44.04 0.28 19.60
N TRP A 11 43.57 0.52 18.37
CA TRP A 11 42.86 1.74 18.01
C TRP A 11 41.51 1.87 18.72
N VAL A 12 40.71 0.80 18.75
CA VAL A 12 39.42 0.77 19.47
C VAL A 12 39.62 0.96 20.96
N ALA A 13 40.65 0.34 21.56
CA ALA A 13 40.96 0.53 22.97
C ALA A 13 41.39 1.97 23.29
N ALA A 14 42.20 2.59 22.42
CA ALA A 14 42.63 3.98 22.57
C ALA A 14 41.50 5.00 22.40
N HIS A 15 40.45 4.66 21.65
CA HIS A 15 39.31 5.55 21.36
C HIS A 15 37.99 5.07 21.97
N ALA A 16 38.03 4.15 22.94
CA ALA A 16 36.85 3.49 23.48
C ALA A 16 35.85 4.49 24.09
N GLU A 17 36.33 5.49 24.84
CA GLU A 17 35.49 6.52 25.44
C GLU A 17 34.82 7.41 24.38
N PHE A 18 35.53 7.74 23.31
CA PHE A 18 34.98 8.51 22.19
C PHE A 18 33.93 7.70 21.42
N LEU A 19 34.19 6.43 21.14
CA LEU A 19 33.23 5.54 20.49
C LEU A 19 31.97 5.35 21.35
N LEU A 20 32.14 5.16 22.66
CA LEU A 20 31.05 4.91 23.59
C LEU A 20 30.17 6.15 23.77
N THR A 21 30.75 7.36 23.80
CA THR A 21 29.98 8.61 23.84
C THR A 21 29.16 8.83 22.58
N TRP A 22 29.71 8.55 21.38
CA TRP A 22 28.95 8.61 20.13
C TRP A 22 27.84 7.56 20.06
N LEU A 23 28.09 6.35 20.58
CA LEU A 23 27.11 5.28 20.61
C LEU A 23 25.94 5.62 21.55
N ILE A 24 26.22 6.21 22.72
CA ILE A 24 25.19 6.73 23.63
C ILE A 24 24.41 7.86 22.96
N ALA A 25 25.09 8.81 22.31
CA ALA A 25 24.41 9.91 21.62
C ALA A 25 23.47 9.41 20.51
N ALA A 26 23.91 8.45 19.70
CA ALA A 26 23.07 7.80 18.69
C ALA A 26 21.86 7.11 19.32
N LEU A 27 22.04 6.41 20.44
CA LEU A 27 20.98 5.71 21.16
C LEU A 27 19.95 6.69 21.74
N VAL A 28 20.39 7.83 22.27
CA VAL A 28 19.51 8.91 22.73
C VAL A 28 18.70 9.51 21.58
N VAL A 29 19.30 9.77 20.42
CA VAL A 29 18.59 10.28 19.23
C VAL A 29 17.53 9.28 18.76
N ILE A 30 17.87 7.98 18.70
CA ILE A 30 16.92 6.92 18.33
C ILE A 30 15.77 6.84 19.34
N ALA A 31 16.06 6.92 20.64
CA ALA A 31 15.04 6.91 21.69
C ALA A 31 14.11 8.12 21.60
N LEU A 32 14.65 9.31 21.33
CA LEU A 32 13.85 10.53 21.14
C LEU A 32 12.95 10.43 19.90
N ALA A 33 13.49 9.97 18.77
CA ALA A 33 12.71 9.75 17.55
C ALA A 33 11.56 8.75 17.78
N TRP A 34 11.82 7.68 18.52
CA TRP A 34 10.79 6.69 18.87
C TRP A 34 9.70 7.26 19.78
N ILE A 35 10.08 8.11 20.75
CA ILE A 35 9.12 8.83 21.61
C ILE A 35 8.25 9.78 20.78
N GLU A 36 8.83 10.50 19.82
CA GLU A 36 8.07 11.41 18.95
C GLU A 36 7.10 10.64 18.05
N ILE A 37 7.52 9.51 17.47
CA ILE A 37 6.65 8.62 16.69
C ILE A 37 5.49 8.10 17.56
N ARG A 38 5.77 7.69 18.81
CA ARG A 38 4.72 7.28 19.76
C ARG A 38 3.78 8.42 20.15
N ARG A 39 4.28 9.64 20.29
CA ARG A 39 3.45 10.82 20.59
C ARG A 39 2.60 11.23 19.39
N ALA A 40 3.13 11.13 18.17
CA ALA A 40 2.38 11.41 16.94
C ALA A 40 1.26 10.39 16.72
N THR A 41 1.54 9.10 16.92
CA THR A 41 0.55 8.02 16.81
C THR A 41 -0.55 8.13 17.88
N ARG A 42 -0.23 8.48 19.14
CA ARG A 42 -1.25 8.75 20.17
C ARG A 42 -2.12 9.96 19.84
N ARG A 43 -1.54 11.06 19.33
CA ARG A 43 -2.33 12.24 18.90
C ARG A 43 -3.25 11.93 17.73
N ALA A 44 -2.77 11.15 16.75
CA ALA A 44 -3.59 10.71 15.63
C ALA A 44 -4.75 9.81 16.09
N ALA A 45 -4.51 8.90 17.05
CA ALA A 45 -5.56 8.04 17.61
C ALA A 45 -6.64 8.85 18.34
N ILE A 46 -6.27 9.85 19.13
CA ILE A 46 -7.22 10.72 19.85
C ILE A 46 -8.05 11.54 18.85
N ALA A 47 -7.42 12.15 17.84
CA ALA A 47 -8.11 12.90 16.80
C ALA A 47 -9.07 12.01 15.98
N MET A 48 -8.67 10.75 15.69
CA MET A 48 -9.55 9.77 15.06
C MET A 48 -10.76 9.42 15.93
N THR A 49 -10.58 9.24 17.24
CA THR A 49 -11.71 8.95 18.13
C THR A 49 -12.68 10.12 18.28
N GLU A 50 -12.19 11.36 18.26
CA GLU A 50 -13.04 12.56 18.28
C GLU A 50 -13.78 12.75 16.94
N ALA A 51 -13.12 12.47 15.81
CA ALA A 51 -13.74 12.50 14.48
C ALA A 51 -14.81 11.41 14.32
N VAL A 52 -14.58 10.21 14.87
CA VAL A 52 -15.57 9.11 14.88
C VAL A 52 -16.74 9.43 15.82
N ALA A 53 -16.48 9.99 17.01
CA ALA A 53 -17.55 10.36 17.92
C ALA A 53 -18.45 11.47 17.34
N THR A 54 -17.86 12.46 16.66
CA THR A 54 -18.61 13.56 16.02
C THR A 54 -19.38 13.10 14.78
N THR A 55 -18.80 12.21 13.96
CA THR A 55 -19.52 11.63 12.81
C THR A 55 -20.62 10.66 13.23
N VAL A 56 -20.37 9.78 14.22
CA VAL A 56 -21.42 8.91 14.76
C VAL A 56 -22.57 9.74 15.33
N ALA A 57 -22.28 10.77 16.13
CA ALA A 57 -23.30 11.68 16.66
C ALA A 57 -24.11 12.39 15.57
N ALA A 58 -23.49 12.73 14.44
CA ALA A 58 -24.17 13.32 13.28
C ALA A 58 -25.06 12.31 12.53
N CYS A 59 -24.72 11.01 12.53
CA CYS A 59 -25.48 9.97 11.85
C CYS A 59 -26.60 9.34 12.71
N VAL A 60 -26.59 9.51 14.05
CA VAL A 60 -27.66 8.98 14.93
C VAL A 60 -29.08 9.45 14.53
N PRO A 61 -29.34 10.73 14.18
CA PRO A 61 -30.66 11.18 13.75
C PRO A 61 -31.12 10.54 12.44
N GLU A 62 -30.20 10.30 11.49
CA GLU A 62 -30.51 9.65 10.21
C GLU A 62 -30.84 8.17 10.39
N ILE A 63 -30.13 7.46 11.28
CA ILE A 63 -30.43 6.06 11.62
C ILE A 63 -31.77 5.96 12.36
N ALA A 64 -32.08 6.90 13.25
CA ALA A 64 -33.38 6.97 13.92
C ALA A 64 -34.53 7.28 12.94
N ALA A 65 -34.31 8.17 11.97
CA ALA A 65 -35.28 8.46 10.92
C ALA A 65 -35.48 7.27 9.95
N ALA A 66 -34.40 6.56 9.59
CA ALA A 66 -34.47 5.35 8.76
C ALA A 66 -35.20 4.20 9.47
N ALA A 67 -34.98 4.03 10.78
CA ALA A 67 -35.67 3.01 11.59
C ALA A 67 -37.18 3.30 11.74
N GLN A 68 -37.57 4.57 11.79
CA GLN A 68 -38.98 4.99 11.84
C GLN A 68 -39.66 4.91 10.47
N GLY A 69 -38.93 5.20 9.38
CA GLY A 69 -39.42 5.04 8.00
C GLY A 69 -39.63 3.57 7.58
N ALA A 70 -38.88 2.63 8.17
CA ALA A 70 -38.99 1.20 7.86
C ALA A 70 -40.21 0.49 8.48
N HIS A 71 -40.95 1.14 9.39
CA HIS A 71 -42.16 0.57 10.02
C HIS A 71 -43.47 0.85 9.24
N GLY A 72 -43.37 1.39 8.02
CA GLY A 72 -44.51 1.60 7.12
C GLY A 72 -44.91 0.34 6.36
N ALA A 73 -45.87 -0.41 6.89
CA ALA A 73 -46.79 -1.32 6.18
C ALA A 73 -46.18 -2.23 5.08
N ALA A 74 -45.39 -3.23 5.47
CA ALA A 74 -45.21 -4.44 4.68
C ALA A 74 -46.07 -5.56 5.28
N ALA A 75 -47.00 -6.10 4.48
CA ALA A 75 -47.71 -7.33 4.81
C ALA A 75 -46.70 -8.45 5.09
N PRO A 76 -46.97 -9.40 6.01
CA PRO A 76 -46.03 -10.45 6.34
C PRO A 76 -45.92 -11.42 5.15
N VAL A 77 -44.92 -11.20 4.31
CA VAL A 77 -44.45 -12.22 3.37
C VAL A 77 -43.67 -13.22 4.20
N THR A 78 -44.25 -14.38 4.46
CA THR A 78 -43.54 -15.52 5.03
C THR A 78 -42.31 -15.81 4.17
N PRO A 79 -41.07 -15.69 4.69
CA PRO A 79 -39.88 -15.99 3.91
C PRO A 79 -39.90 -17.48 3.56
N VAL A 80 -39.78 -17.78 2.26
CA VAL A 80 -39.46 -19.14 1.81
C VAL A 80 -38.03 -19.43 2.29
N PRO A 81 -37.80 -20.47 3.12
CA PRO A 81 -36.45 -20.85 3.51
C PRO A 81 -35.64 -21.19 2.26
N GLY A 82 -34.51 -20.51 2.03
CA GLY A 82 -33.56 -20.83 0.96
C GLY A 82 -33.41 -19.80 -0.18
N ALA A 83 -34.39 -18.91 -0.41
CA ALA A 83 -34.27 -17.89 -1.47
C ALA A 83 -33.14 -16.87 -1.14
N GLY A 84 -33.09 -16.38 0.10
CA GLY A 84 -32.09 -15.41 0.56
C GLY A 84 -30.67 -15.96 0.63
N LEU A 85 -30.49 -17.24 1.00
CA LEU A 85 -29.16 -17.86 1.03
C LEU A 85 -28.59 -17.99 -0.39
N SER A 86 -29.40 -18.41 -1.37
CA SER A 86 -28.94 -18.55 -2.75
C SER A 86 -28.48 -17.22 -3.36
N GLU A 87 -29.18 -16.13 -3.04
CA GLU A 87 -28.83 -14.77 -3.48
C GLU A 87 -27.58 -14.25 -2.77
N ALA A 88 -27.49 -14.46 -1.46
CA ALA A 88 -26.30 -14.15 -0.66
C ALA A 88 -25.04 -14.87 -1.17
N LEU A 89 -25.17 -16.12 -1.61
CA LEU A 89 -24.06 -16.87 -2.19
C LEU A 89 -23.65 -16.36 -3.58
N ARG A 90 -24.59 -15.88 -4.39
CA ARG A 90 -24.26 -15.23 -5.67
C ARG A 90 -23.55 -13.90 -5.45
N ASP A 91 -24.01 -13.11 -4.50
CA ASP A 91 -23.38 -11.83 -4.15
C ASP A 91 -21.98 -12.04 -3.56
N LEU A 92 -21.80 -13.08 -2.74
CA LEU A 92 -20.47 -13.49 -2.29
C LEU A 92 -19.56 -13.82 -3.48
N GLY A 93 -20.05 -14.59 -4.45
CA GLY A 93 -19.28 -14.93 -5.66
C GLY A 93 -18.84 -13.71 -6.44
N ARG A 94 -19.73 -12.72 -6.61
CA ARG A 94 -19.40 -11.43 -7.25
C ARG A 94 -18.35 -10.66 -6.45
N ALA A 95 -18.56 -10.53 -5.14
CA ALA A 95 -17.66 -9.79 -4.26
C ALA A 95 -16.28 -10.47 -4.15
N ALA A 96 -16.22 -11.81 -4.18
CA ALA A 96 -14.96 -12.55 -4.23
C ALA A 96 -14.21 -12.31 -5.56
N ALA A 97 -14.92 -12.32 -6.69
CA ALA A 97 -14.33 -12.00 -7.99
C ALA A 97 -13.77 -10.58 -8.05
N GLU A 98 -14.52 -9.60 -7.56
CA GLU A 98 -14.08 -8.20 -7.45
C GLU A 98 -12.84 -8.06 -6.56
N ARG A 99 -12.80 -8.73 -5.41
CA ARG A 99 -11.64 -8.72 -4.50
C ARG A 99 -10.40 -9.37 -5.11
N MET A 100 -10.56 -10.50 -5.81
CA MET A 100 -9.44 -11.13 -6.52
C MET A 100 -8.91 -10.23 -7.65
N ALA A 101 -9.81 -9.62 -8.43
CA ALA A 101 -9.43 -8.66 -9.46
C ALA A 101 -8.72 -7.44 -8.86
N TRP A 102 -9.18 -6.96 -7.71
CA TRP A 102 -8.56 -5.87 -6.97
C TRP A 102 -7.15 -6.24 -6.50
N LEU A 103 -6.98 -7.41 -5.86
CA LEU A 103 -5.68 -7.88 -5.38
C LEU A 103 -4.66 -8.04 -6.51
N ARG A 104 -5.09 -8.45 -7.71
CA ARG A 104 -4.22 -8.51 -8.89
C ARG A 104 -3.97 -7.13 -9.50
N GLY A 105 -4.96 -6.24 -9.46
CA GLY A 105 -4.91 -4.91 -10.04
C GLY A 105 -4.09 -3.90 -9.24
N VAL A 106 -4.00 -4.05 -7.91
CA VAL A 106 -3.31 -3.07 -7.04
C VAL A 106 -1.80 -2.94 -7.33
N ALA A 107 -1.17 -3.97 -7.90
CA ALA A 107 0.24 -3.89 -8.32
C ALA A 107 0.46 -3.07 -9.60
N ASN A 108 -0.60 -2.70 -10.33
CA ASN A 108 -0.45 -1.89 -11.53
C ASN A 108 -0.19 -0.42 -11.17
N LEU A 109 1.08 -0.04 -11.09
CA LEU A 109 1.52 1.33 -10.77
C LEU A 109 1.13 2.36 -11.84
N ARG A 110 0.82 1.93 -13.08
CA ARG A 110 0.36 2.85 -14.14
C ARG A 110 -1.05 3.38 -13.89
N MET A 111 -1.85 2.65 -13.13
CA MET A 111 -3.19 3.08 -12.74
C MET A 111 -3.05 4.08 -11.60
N PRO A 112 -3.68 5.26 -11.63
CA PRO A 112 -3.67 6.18 -10.50
C PRO A 112 -4.49 5.62 -9.33
N ASP A 113 -4.19 6.03 -8.10
CA ASP A 113 -4.91 5.56 -6.91
C ASP A 113 -6.41 5.91 -6.95
N THR A 114 -6.78 7.00 -7.61
CA THR A 114 -8.18 7.41 -7.82
C THR A 114 -8.95 6.47 -8.75
N ALA A 115 -8.26 5.68 -9.57
CA ALA A 115 -8.85 4.69 -10.46
C ALA A 115 -8.86 3.28 -9.85
N LEU A 116 -8.15 3.06 -8.73
CA LEU A 116 -8.24 1.81 -8.00
C LEU A 116 -9.62 1.76 -7.30
N PRO A 117 -10.40 0.67 -7.47
CA PRO A 117 -11.64 0.52 -6.73
C PRO A 117 -11.35 0.59 -5.22
N PRO A 118 -12.30 1.07 -4.39
CA PRO A 118 -12.11 1.03 -2.95
C PRO A 118 -11.95 -0.43 -2.50
N ALA A 119 -10.93 -0.71 -1.66
CA ALA A 119 -10.65 -2.07 -1.20
C ALA A 119 -11.84 -2.65 -0.41
N ALA A 120 -12.51 -1.83 0.39
CA ALA A 120 -13.80 -2.16 0.97
C ALA A 120 -14.91 -1.51 0.14
N GLY A 121 -15.83 -2.32 -0.39
CA GLY A 121 -17.06 -1.78 -0.97
C GLY A 121 -17.86 -1.06 0.12
N ASN A 122 -18.58 0.01 -0.24
CA ASN A 122 -19.56 0.67 0.63
C ASN A 122 -20.85 -0.17 0.81
N THR A 123 -20.75 -1.48 0.58
CA THR A 123 -21.89 -2.38 0.56
C THR A 123 -22.40 -2.58 1.99
N PRO A 124 -23.73 -2.60 2.21
CA PRO A 124 -24.29 -3.00 3.49
C PRO A 124 -23.74 -4.37 3.93
N VAL A 125 -23.77 -4.61 5.24
CA VAL A 125 -23.34 -5.87 5.88
C VAL A 125 -23.84 -7.05 5.05
N HIS A 126 -22.94 -7.98 4.70
CA HIS A 126 -23.28 -9.08 3.80
C HIS A 126 -24.32 -10.02 4.44
N PRO A 127 -25.31 -10.55 3.68
CA PRO A 127 -26.39 -11.38 4.24
C PRO A 127 -25.96 -12.63 4.99
N LEU A 128 -24.81 -13.19 4.64
CA LEU A 128 -24.23 -14.33 5.36
C LEU A 128 -23.86 -14.04 6.82
N LEU A 129 -23.85 -12.77 7.26
CA LEU A 129 -23.57 -12.42 8.65
C LEU A 129 -24.79 -12.47 9.56
N TYR A 130 -26.00 -12.43 9.00
CA TYR A 130 -27.25 -12.41 9.78
C TYR A 130 -28.20 -13.56 9.42
N ASP A 131 -28.23 -14.00 8.16
CA ASP A 131 -29.15 -15.05 7.70
C ASP A 131 -28.54 -16.46 7.67
N ALA A 132 -27.23 -16.60 7.84
CA ALA A 132 -26.54 -17.89 7.71
C ALA A 132 -26.16 -18.52 9.06
N PRO A 133 -25.96 -19.86 9.10
CA PRO A 133 -25.42 -20.54 10.27
C PRO A 133 -24.09 -19.95 10.72
N ARG A 134 -23.88 -19.89 12.03
CA ARG A 134 -22.68 -19.31 12.66
C ARG A 134 -21.35 -19.79 12.04
N PRO A 135 -21.12 -21.08 11.74
CA PRO A 135 -19.88 -21.52 11.11
C PRO A 135 -19.62 -20.89 9.74
N LEU A 136 -20.67 -20.68 8.95
CA LEU A 136 -20.60 -20.06 7.63
C LEU A 136 -20.26 -18.57 7.73
N ALA A 137 -20.90 -17.87 8.68
CA ALA A 137 -20.57 -16.48 9.01
C ALA A 137 -19.10 -16.33 9.49
N GLU A 138 -18.62 -17.27 10.32
CA GLU A 138 -17.23 -17.26 10.82
C GLU A 138 -16.20 -17.47 9.70
N ALA A 139 -16.43 -18.41 8.78
CA ALA A 139 -15.54 -18.60 7.64
C ALA A 139 -15.58 -17.43 6.65
N TYR A 140 -16.75 -16.82 6.45
CA TYR A 140 -16.87 -15.60 5.66
C TYR A 140 -16.03 -14.47 6.25
N LEU A 141 -16.16 -14.23 7.57
CA LEU A 141 -15.34 -13.23 8.27
C LEU A 141 -13.84 -13.54 8.21
N ALA A 142 -13.44 -14.81 8.24
CA ALA A 142 -12.04 -15.19 8.11
C ALA A 142 -11.48 -14.84 6.72
N ALA A 143 -12.24 -15.12 5.66
CA ALA A 143 -11.85 -14.75 4.29
C ALA A 143 -11.77 -13.23 4.11
N GLU A 144 -12.73 -12.48 4.65
CA GLU A 144 -12.74 -11.00 4.60
C GLU A 144 -11.55 -10.39 5.36
N ARG A 145 -11.16 -10.96 6.50
CA ARG A 145 -9.96 -10.54 7.24
C ARG A 145 -8.68 -10.80 6.44
N CYS A 146 -8.57 -11.99 5.83
CA CYS A 146 -7.45 -12.32 4.96
C CYS A 146 -7.30 -11.32 3.81
N PHE A 147 -8.40 -11.01 3.12
CA PHE A 147 -8.40 -9.96 2.10
C PHE A 147 -7.98 -8.59 2.65
N ALA A 148 -8.57 -8.15 3.77
CA ALA A 148 -8.29 -6.85 4.35
C ALA A 148 -6.82 -6.70 4.80
N ASP A 149 -6.22 -7.77 5.33
CA ASP A 149 -4.82 -7.78 5.73
C ASP A 149 -3.89 -7.64 4.53
N HIS A 150 -4.12 -8.43 3.48
CA HIS A 150 -3.36 -8.33 2.24
C HIS A 150 -3.56 -6.98 1.53
N ALA A 151 -4.79 -6.47 1.48
CA ALA A 151 -5.10 -5.19 0.87
C ALA A 151 -4.37 -4.03 1.57
N ARG A 152 -4.34 -4.04 2.90
CA ARG A 152 -3.58 -3.04 3.68
C ARG A 152 -2.09 -3.12 3.41
N ALA A 153 -1.52 -4.32 3.37
CA ALA A 153 -0.09 -4.52 3.10
C ALA A 153 0.30 -4.04 1.69
N LEU A 154 -0.47 -4.43 0.67
CA LEU A 154 -0.23 -4.04 -0.72
C LEU A 154 -0.39 -2.53 -0.93
N LEU A 155 -1.38 -1.89 -0.29
CA LEU A 155 -1.53 -0.43 -0.35
C LEU A 155 -0.38 0.30 0.32
N ALA A 156 0.14 -0.20 1.44
CA ALA A 156 1.29 0.40 2.09
C ALA A 156 2.54 0.33 1.20
N GLU A 157 2.80 -0.83 0.59
CA GLU A 157 3.93 -1.02 -0.33
C GLU A 157 3.79 -0.16 -1.59
N ARG A 158 2.60 -0.10 -2.17
CA ARG A 158 2.28 0.77 -3.31
C ARG A 158 2.57 2.25 -3.02
N ARG A 159 2.15 2.76 -1.86
CA ARG A 159 2.44 4.15 -1.44
C ARG A 159 3.94 4.39 -1.27
N ALA A 160 4.66 3.41 -0.71
CA ALA A 160 6.11 3.50 -0.57
C ALA A 160 6.82 3.56 -1.93
N LEU A 161 6.36 2.76 -2.90
CA LEU A 161 6.85 2.80 -4.29
C LEU A 161 6.54 4.14 -4.96
N GLN A 162 5.33 4.68 -4.80
CA GLN A 162 4.98 6.00 -5.34
C GLN A 162 5.83 7.13 -4.74
N ALA A 163 6.20 7.04 -3.47
CA ALA A 163 7.13 7.98 -2.85
C ALA A 163 8.54 7.89 -3.45
N LEU A 164 9.00 6.68 -3.78
CA LEU A 164 10.26 6.49 -4.50
C LEU A 164 10.21 7.03 -5.93
N GLU A 165 9.10 6.84 -6.65
CA GLU A 165 8.93 7.41 -7.99
C GLU A 165 8.88 8.94 -7.94
N ALA A 166 8.29 9.53 -6.89
CA ALA A 166 8.33 10.97 -6.68
C ALA A 166 9.75 11.48 -6.46
N ALA A 167 10.53 10.82 -5.59
CA ALA A 167 11.93 11.17 -5.36
C ALA A 167 12.80 11.02 -6.63
N GLU A 168 12.52 10.00 -7.45
CA GLU A 168 13.21 9.83 -8.74
C GLU A 168 12.86 10.96 -9.72
N ARG A 169 11.58 11.35 -9.82
CA ARG A 169 11.15 12.50 -10.65
C ARG A 169 11.78 13.80 -10.17
N ASP A 170 11.76 14.08 -8.87
CA ASP A 170 12.33 15.31 -8.29
C ASP A 170 13.82 15.42 -8.59
N GLY A 171 14.58 14.31 -8.44
CA GLY A 171 15.99 14.32 -8.79
C GLY A 171 16.24 14.48 -10.30
N ARG A 172 15.39 13.92 -11.17
CA ARG A 172 15.49 14.18 -12.63
C ARG A 172 15.29 15.67 -12.94
N ASP A 173 14.32 16.30 -12.30
CA ASP A 173 14.07 17.73 -12.46
C ASP A 173 15.24 18.57 -11.94
N GLU A 174 15.89 18.14 -10.86
CA GLU A 174 17.14 18.76 -10.37
C GLU A 174 18.29 18.61 -11.37
N LEU A 175 18.49 17.44 -12.03
CA LEU A 175 19.48 17.29 -13.10
C LEU A 175 19.24 18.28 -14.24
N HIS A 176 18.00 18.40 -14.71
CA HIS A 176 17.65 19.37 -15.76
C HIS A 176 17.84 20.82 -15.31
N ARG A 177 17.68 21.11 -14.03
CA ARG A 177 18.02 22.41 -13.47
C ARG A 177 19.53 22.65 -13.47
N ILE A 178 20.32 21.68 -13.02
CA ILE A 178 21.79 21.75 -13.02
C ILE A 178 22.30 21.95 -14.45
N GLU A 179 21.80 21.20 -15.42
CA GLU A 179 22.14 21.33 -16.84
C GLU A 179 21.92 22.78 -17.34
N ARG A 180 20.74 23.35 -17.10
CA ARG A 180 20.43 24.75 -17.46
C ARG A 180 21.33 25.75 -16.75
N GLU A 181 21.60 25.56 -15.46
CA GLU A 181 22.50 26.44 -14.69
C GLU A 181 23.94 26.35 -15.19
N THR A 182 24.41 25.16 -15.55
CA THR A 182 25.73 24.92 -16.13
C THR A 182 25.87 25.61 -17.50
N SER A 183 24.89 25.49 -18.39
CA SER A 183 24.88 26.23 -19.66
C SER A 183 24.90 27.75 -19.45
N ALA A 184 24.14 28.26 -18.47
CA ALA A 184 24.14 29.68 -18.16
C ALA A 184 25.48 30.18 -17.60
N ILE A 185 26.19 29.35 -16.82
CA ILE A 185 27.54 29.66 -16.33
C ILE A 185 28.52 29.76 -17.50
N VAL A 186 28.47 28.84 -18.45
CA VAL A 186 29.36 28.85 -19.63
C VAL A 186 29.19 30.15 -20.41
N VAL A 187 27.96 30.56 -20.71
CA VAL A 187 27.68 31.83 -21.43
C VAL A 187 28.19 33.05 -20.64
N ARG A 188 27.97 33.08 -19.31
CA ARG A 188 28.47 34.18 -18.47
C ARG A 188 29.99 34.20 -18.39
N PHE A 189 30.63 33.03 -18.43
CA PHE A 189 32.08 32.90 -18.43
C PHE A 189 32.68 33.46 -19.73
N GLU A 190 32.09 33.15 -20.87
CA GLU A 190 32.47 33.72 -22.17
C GLU A 190 32.34 35.25 -22.18
N GLN A 191 31.24 35.78 -21.64
CA GLN A 191 31.03 37.23 -21.51
C GLN A 191 32.08 37.90 -20.62
N ALA A 192 32.39 37.30 -19.47
CA ALA A 192 33.41 37.81 -18.55
C ALA A 192 34.81 37.80 -19.17
N ASN A 193 35.12 36.82 -20.03
CA ASN A 193 36.39 36.77 -20.77
C ASN A 193 36.55 37.93 -21.76
N VAL A 194 35.47 38.37 -22.39
CA VAL A 194 35.50 39.52 -23.32
C VAL A 194 35.71 40.85 -22.59
N GLN A 195 35.35 40.94 -21.30
CA GLN A 195 35.38 42.18 -20.51
C GLN A 195 36.70 42.41 -19.72
N SER A 196 37.73 41.58 -19.95
CA SER A 196 39.16 41.79 -19.61
C SER A 196 39.59 42.06 -18.14
N GLU A 197 38.72 42.33 -17.16
CA GLU A 197 39.16 42.67 -15.77
C GLU A 197 38.38 41.96 -14.64
N GLN A 198 37.51 40.99 -14.93
CA GLN A 198 36.63 40.36 -13.92
C GLN A 198 37.18 39.05 -13.32
N THR A 199 38.39 39.05 -12.77
CA THR A 199 39.02 37.85 -12.16
C THR A 199 38.26 37.28 -10.96
N GLU A 200 37.48 38.10 -10.23
CA GLU A 200 36.62 37.62 -9.14
C GLU A 200 35.37 36.91 -9.65
N VAL A 201 34.73 37.45 -10.69
CA VAL A 201 33.55 36.84 -11.34
C VAL A 201 33.93 35.49 -11.95
N GLN A 202 35.06 35.41 -12.65
CA GLN A 202 35.57 34.15 -13.19
C GLN A 202 35.83 33.10 -12.10
N ARG A 203 36.47 33.49 -11.00
CA ARG A 203 36.70 32.59 -9.85
C ARG A 203 35.39 32.08 -9.26
N PHE A 204 34.40 32.96 -9.08
CA PHE A 204 33.07 32.58 -8.61
C PHE A 204 32.37 31.60 -9.56
N LEU A 205 32.40 31.85 -10.87
CA LEU A 205 31.80 30.97 -11.88
C LEU A 205 32.45 29.58 -11.91
N ILE A 206 33.78 29.50 -11.77
CA ILE A 206 34.52 28.23 -11.67
C ILE A 206 34.12 27.46 -10.41
N GLN A 207 34.05 28.14 -9.27
CA GLN A 207 33.60 27.51 -8.01
C GLN A 207 32.18 26.98 -8.13
N LYS A 208 31.26 27.77 -8.71
CA LYS A 208 29.88 27.34 -8.94
C LYS A 208 29.81 26.15 -9.90
N PHE A 209 30.55 26.18 -11.01
CA PHE A 209 30.61 25.08 -11.97
C PHE A 209 31.10 23.78 -11.32
N ASN A 210 32.17 23.85 -10.52
CA ASN A 210 32.69 22.69 -9.80
C ASN A 210 31.71 22.14 -8.76
N ALA A 211 31.00 23.02 -8.05
CA ALA A 211 29.97 22.62 -7.10
C ALA A 211 28.80 21.91 -7.81
N LEU A 212 28.33 22.46 -8.93
CA LEU A 212 27.30 21.84 -9.77
C LEU A 212 27.75 20.48 -10.31
N GLY A 213 28.99 20.38 -10.82
CA GLY A 213 29.52 19.12 -11.35
C GLY A 213 29.72 18.02 -10.29
N THR A 214 29.99 18.39 -9.03
CA THR A 214 29.99 17.42 -7.92
C THR A 214 28.57 16.98 -7.59
N ARG A 215 27.63 17.94 -7.48
CA ARG A 215 26.22 17.64 -7.21
C ARG A 215 25.59 16.78 -8.29
N GLU A 216 25.89 17.04 -9.56
CA GLU A 216 25.41 16.25 -10.71
C GLU A 216 25.86 14.80 -10.62
N ARG A 217 27.14 14.56 -10.27
CA ARG A 217 27.69 13.20 -10.10
C ARG A 217 27.01 12.47 -8.96
N GLU A 218 26.88 13.12 -7.80
CA GLU A 218 26.17 12.55 -6.65
C GLU A 218 24.72 12.21 -6.98
N LEU A 219 24.02 13.13 -7.64
CA LEU A 219 22.62 12.97 -7.96
C LEU A 219 22.39 11.92 -9.05
N THR A 220 23.31 11.80 -10.02
CA THR A 220 23.30 10.72 -11.01
C THR A 220 23.45 9.35 -10.35
N ALA A 221 24.35 9.22 -9.36
CA ALA A 221 24.50 7.98 -8.60
C ALA A 221 23.25 7.66 -7.77
N GLN A 222 22.65 8.67 -7.11
CA GLN A 222 21.40 8.52 -6.37
C GLN A 222 20.24 8.09 -7.29
N GLN A 223 20.14 8.68 -8.49
CA GLN A 223 19.14 8.32 -9.49
C GLN A 223 19.28 6.88 -9.97
N ALA A 224 20.52 6.42 -10.21
CA ALA A 224 20.76 5.02 -10.58
C ALA A 224 20.30 4.06 -9.48
N ALA A 225 20.63 4.36 -8.21
CA ALA A 225 20.20 3.57 -7.06
C ALA A 225 18.67 3.56 -6.89
N LEU A 226 18.01 4.72 -7.03
CA LEU A 226 16.55 4.81 -6.94
C LEU A 226 15.86 4.00 -8.05
N ARG A 227 16.36 4.05 -9.29
CA ARG A 227 15.81 3.26 -10.41
C ARG A 227 15.95 1.77 -10.19
N GLN A 228 17.09 1.33 -9.64
CA GLN A 228 17.29 -0.06 -9.28
C GLN A 228 16.29 -0.49 -8.18
N GLN A 229 16.16 0.31 -7.11
CA GLN A 229 15.20 0.04 -6.04
C GLN A 229 13.76 0.00 -6.53
N LEU A 230 13.37 0.91 -7.44
CA LEU A 230 12.04 0.92 -8.06
C LEU A 230 11.77 -0.36 -8.85
N ALA A 231 12.73 -0.81 -9.67
CA ALA A 231 12.60 -2.05 -10.42
C ALA A 231 12.40 -3.25 -9.48
N GLU A 232 13.32 -3.45 -8.53
CA GLU A 232 13.29 -4.56 -7.58
C GLU A 232 12.00 -4.58 -6.74
N ARG A 233 11.59 -3.42 -6.20
CA ARG A 233 10.37 -3.35 -5.38
C ARG A 233 9.09 -3.47 -6.19
N SER A 234 9.08 -3.03 -7.45
CA SER A 234 7.93 -3.21 -8.34
C SER A 234 7.67 -4.70 -8.64
N ASP A 235 8.73 -5.48 -8.86
CA ASP A 235 8.65 -6.92 -9.05
C ASP A 235 8.15 -7.61 -7.76
N VAL A 236 8.66 -7.19 -6.60
CA VAL A 236 8.19 -7.69 -5.30
C VAL A 236 6.71 -7.37 -5.08
N LEU A 237 6.24 -6.15 -5.37
CA LEU A 237 4.83 -5.79 -5.25
C LEU A 237 3.96 -6.66 -6.17
N TRP A 238 4.40 -6.89 -7.41
CA TRP A 238 3.69 -7.76 -8.36
C TRP A 238 3.59 -9.20 -7.86
N LEU A 239 4.67 -9.75 -7.32
CA LEU A 239 4.67 -11.11 -6.78
C LEU A 239 3.77 -11.21 -5.53
N GLN A 240 3.86 -10.24 -4.63
CA GLN A 240 3.03 -10.17 -3.43
C GLN A 240 1.54 -10.05 -3.77
N SER A 241 1.18 -9.33 -4.84
CA SER A 241 -0.19 -9.18 -5.27
C SER A 241 -0.78 -10.50 -5.81
N HIS A 242 0.04 -11.29 -6.51
CA HIS A 242 -0.33 -12.63 -6.96
C HIS A 242 -0.51 -13.58 -5.79
N HIS A 243 0.46 -13.63 -4.87
CA HIS A 243 0.37 -14.46 -3.67
C HIS A 243 -0.82 -14.09 -2.78
N ALA A 244 -1.12 -12.80 -2.64
CA ALA A 244 -2.30 -12.34 -1.90
C ALA A 244 -3.60 -12.84 -2.53
N ALA A 245 -3.70 -12.80 -3.87
CA ALA A 245 -4.87 -13.32 -4.57
C ALA A 245 -5.02 -14.84 -4.39
N GLU A 246 -3.92 -15.59 -4.43
CA GLU A 246 -3.91 -17.03 -4.16
C GLU A 246 -4.28 -17.35 -2.71
N ALA A 247 -3.70 -16.63 -1.74
CA ALA A 247 -4.00 -16.79 -0.32
C ALA A 247 -5.48 -16.51 -0.02
N TYR A 248 -6.06 -15.50 -0.67
CA TYR A 248 -7.48 -15.20 -0.55
C TYR A 248 -8.35 -16.32 -1.13
N VAL A 249 -7.96 -16.93 -2.26
CA VAL A 249 -8.66 -18.11 -2.80
C VAL A 249 -8.62 -19.27 -1.81
N VAL A 250 -7.46 -19.57 -1.22
CA VAL A 250 -7.32 -20.62 -0.20
C VAL A 250 -8.17 -20.31 1.03
N ALA A 251 -8.27 -19.04 1.43
CA ALA A 251 -9.13 -18.62 2.54
C ALA A 251 -10.63 -18.79 2.26
N LEU A 252 -11.05 -18.82 0.99
CA LEU A 252 -12.43 -19.07 0.58
C LEU A 252 -12.78 -20.57 0.54
N ASP A 253 -11.80 -21.47 0.44
CA ASP A 253 -12.05 -22.92 0.33
C ASP A 253 -12.91 -23.50 1.47
N PRO A 254 -12.69 -23.17 2.76
CA PRO A 254 -13.53 -23.66 3.86
C PRO A 254 -14.98 -23.22 3.71
N LEU A 255 -15.20 -21.97 3.29
CA LEU A 255 -16.54 -21.44 3.05
C LEU A 255 -17.21 -22.20 1.90
N LEU A 256 -16.50 -22.40 0.79
CA LEU A 256 -17.04 -23.13 -0.36
C LEU A 256 -17.37 -24.59 0.00
N ALA A 257 -16.54 -25.25 0.80
CA ALA A 257 -16.78 -26.61 1.28
C ALA A 257 -18.05 -26.71 2.14
N MET A 258 -18.25 -25.75 3.06
CA MET A 258 -19.46 -25.70 3.89
C MET A 258 -20.71 -25.42 3.06
N VAL A 259 -20.64 -24.48 2.12
CA VAL A 259 -21.75 -24.18 1.20
C VAL A 259 -22.16 -25.41 0.38
N ARG A 260 -21.20 -26.21 -0.11
CA ARG A 260 -21.51 -27.46 -0.83
C ARG A 260 -22.28 -28.45 0.03
N ARG A 261 -21.89 -28.56 1.31
CA ARG A 261 -22.53 -29.46 2.27
C ARG A 261 -23.96 -29.04 2.57
N GLU A 262 -24.18 -27.75 2.80
CA GLU A 262 -25.50 -27.16 3.04
C GLU A 262 -26.43 -27.26 1.83
N LEU A 263 -25.89 -27.26 0.61
CA LEU A 263 -26.66 -27.44 -0.63
C LEU A 263 -26.84 -28.91 -1.06
N GLY A 264 -26.32 -29.89 -0.30
CA GLY A 264 -26.45 -31.31 -0.62
C GLY A 264 -25.64 -31.79 -1.82
N HIS A 265 -24.66 -31.00 -2.29
CA HIS A 265 -23.81 -31.29 -3.45
C HIS A 265 -22.50 -31.98 -3.05
N GLU A 266 -22.56 -33.04 -2.24
CA GLU A 266 -21.36 -33.75 -1.76
C GLU A 266 -20.61 -34.52 -2.88
N THR A 267 -21.21 -34.71 -4.06
CA THR A 267 -20.67 -35.52 -5.17
C THR A 267 -20.34 -34.77 -6.46
N ALA A 268 -20.63 -33.45 -6.57
CA ALA A 268 -20.43 -32.68 -7.80
C ALA A 268 -19.03 -32.01 -7.87
N SER A 269 -17.98 -32.83 -7.99
CA SER A 269 -16.59 -32.36 -8.10
C SER A 269 -16.34 -31.47 -9.34
N ASP A 270 -16.93 -31.84 -10.49
CA ASP A 270 -16.58 -31.27 -11.80
C ASP A 270 -17.09 -29.84 -12.03
N GLU A 271 -18.28 -29.49 -11.54
CA GLU A 271 -18.84 -28.15 -11.74
C GLU A 271 -18.07 -27.08 -10.95
N THR A 272 -17.52 -27.43 -9.80
CA THR A 272 -16.73 -26.53 -8.97
C THR A 272 -15.30 -26.31 -9.46
N ALA A 273 -14.66 -27.33 -10.04
CA ALA A 273 -13.40 -27.13 -10.76
C ALA A 273 -13.62 -26.19 -11.97
N LEU A 274 -14.76 -26.35 -12.65
CA LEU A 274 -15.20 -25.48 -13.75
C LEU A 274 -15.61 -24.07 -13.29
N TRP A 275 -16.13 -23.90 -12.07
CA TRP A 275 -16.49 -22.59 -11.52
C TRP A 275 -15.26 -21.82 -11.02
N LEU A 276 -14.36 -22.48 -10.29
CA LEU A 276 -13.10 -21.89 -9.83
C LEU A 276 -12.16 -21.57 -11.01
N SER A 277 -12.12 -22.40 -12.05
CA SER A 277 -11.35 -22.10 -13.26
C SER A 277 -11.91 -20.88 -14.01
N ARG A 278 -13.25 -20.73 -14.08
CA ARG A 278 -13.90 -19.54 -14.67
C ARG A 278 -13.75 -18.28 -13.82
N ALA A 279 -13.87 -18.37 -12.50
CA ALA A 279 -13.62 -17.24 -11.60
C ALA A 279 -12.14 -16.80 -11.68
N ARG A 280 -11.20 -17.75 -11.77
CA ARG A 280 -9.78 -17.46 -12.04
C ARG A 280 -9.55 -16.80 -13.40
N ALA A 281 -10.40 -17.11 -14.38
CA ALA A 281 -10.41 -16.54 -15.74
C ALA A 281 -11.32 -15.29 -15.92
N GLY A 282 -11.97 -14.80 -14.86
CA GLY A 282 -12.82 -13.59 -14.91
C GLY A 282 -14.20 -13.78 -15.56
N GLN A 283 -14.68 -15.01 -15.74
CA GLN A 283 -16.02 -15.29 -16.30
C GLN A 283 -17.00 -15.68 -15.19
N GLY A 284 -18.16 -15.02 -15.13
CA GLY A 284 -19.24 -15.31 -14.18
C GLY A 284 -19.95 -16.65 -14.44
N PRO A 285 -20.75 -17.16 -13.49
CA PRO A 285 -21.43 -18.45 -13.63
C PRO A 285 -22.45 -18.44 -14.77
N LEU A 286 -22.54 -19.54 -15.54
CA LEU A 286 -23.51 -19.72 -16.61
C LEU A 286 -24.93 -19.72 -16.04
N ARG A 287 -25.85 -19.04 -16.72
CA ARG A 287 -27.29 -19.25 -16.58
C ARG A 287 -27.58 -20.69 -17.03
N ALA A 288 -28.00 -21.55 -16.12
CA ALA A 288 -28.69 -22.78 -16.49
C ALA A 288 -30.15 -22.41 -16.78
N GLY A 289 -30.63 -22.80 -17.96
CA GLY A 289 -32.06 -22.82 -18.30
C GLY A 289 -32.73 -24.06 -17.74
#